data_AF-A0A2E8HJV0-F1
#
_entry.id   AF-A0A2E8HJV0-F1
#
_cell.length_a   1.000
_cell.length_b   1.000
_cell.length_c   1.000
_cell.angle_alpha   90.00
_cell.angle_beta   90.00
_cell.angle_gamma   90.00
#
_symmetry.space_group_name_H-M   'P 1'
#
loop_
_entity.id
_entity.type
_entity.pdbx_description
1 polymer ?
#
loop_
_entity_poly.entity_id
_entity_poly.type
_entity_poly.pdbx_seq_one_letter_code
_entity_poly.pdbx_strand_id
1 'polypeptide(L)'
;MPWLSTPANRGRQKSLAAETLAIIDENGFGDKSIGVVGIENMPHPVHELLGQDLGWKFTVPRDIVAELRYAKTLDEVEMMRRAAQRSDLGFEPMVKMARSGMRGIEIVAEMERVIRRKGADAAKFSLGSATSPAKRRMQASR
;
A
#
# COMPACT_ATOMS: atom_id res chain seq x y z
N MET A 1 -17.82 34.77 11.11
CA MET A 1 -17.73 34.59 9.65
C MET A 1 -18.77 33.57 9.20
N PRO A 2 -19.74 33.93 8.34
CA PRO A 2 -20.96 33.15 8.09
C PRO A 2 -20.83 32.10 6.97
N TRP A 3 -19.63 31.85 6.46
CA TRP A 3 -19.40 30.97 5.31
C TRP A 3 -19.15 29.49 5.67
N LEU A 4 -19.32 29.10 6.93
CA LEU A 4 -19.44 27.69 7.34
C LEU A 4 -20.89 27.21 7.20
N SER A 5 -21.59 27.69 6.17
CA SER A 5 -22.86 27.12 5.75
C SER A 5 -22.58 25.73 5.18
N THR A 6 -22.93 24.74 6.00
CA THR A 6 -23.36 23.37 5.68
C THR A 6 -23.29 23.02 4.19
N PRO A 7 -22.56 21.96 3.77
CA PRO A 7 -22.68 21.47 2.41
C PRO A 7 -24.13 21.09 2.14
N ALA A 8 -24.82 21.95 1.38
CA ALA A 8 -26.11 21.68 0.80
C ALA A 8 -25.90 20.71 -0.35
N ASN A 9 -25.84 19.42 -0.05
CA ASN A 9 -26.08 18.37 -1.03
C ASN A 9 -26.83 17.21 -0.36
N ARG A 10 -28.13 17.44 -0.08
CA ARG A 10 -29.08 16.38 0.33
C ARG A 10 -29.80 15.80 -0.89
N GLY A 11 -29.04 15.43 -1.93
CA GLY A 11 -29.40 14.19 -2.62
C GLY A 11 -29.24 13.07 -1.60
N ARG A 12 -30.15 12.10 -1.53
CA ARG A 12 -30.19 11.05 -0.49
C ARG A 12 -28.92 10.19 -0.57
N GLN A 13 -27.81 10.67 -0.03
CA GLN A 13 -26.53 9.98 -0.01
C GLN A 13 -26.73 8.79 0.93
N LYS A 14 -26.84 7.60 0.34
CA LYS A 14 -26.95 6.37 1.10
C LYS A 14 -25.63 6.21 1.88
N SER A 15 -25.68 5.64 3.08
CA SER A 15 -24.45 5.27 3.78
C SER A 15 -23.68 4.26 2.93
N LEU A 16 -22.36 4.19 3.08
CA LEU A 16 -21.53 3.18 2.41
C LEU A 16 -22.10 1.78 2.57
N ALA A 17 -22.56 1.46 3.78
CA ALA A 17 -23.14 0.16 4.06
C ALA A 17 -24.54 -0.02 3.43
N ALA A 18 -25.37 1.02 3.39
CA ALA A 18 -26.65 0.97 2.68
C ALA A 18 -26.48 0.80 1.16
N GLU A 19 -25.45 1.40 0.55
CA GLU A 19 -25.10 1.14 -0.85
C GLU A 19 -24.57 -0.28 -1.05
N THR A 20 -23.70 -0.74 -0.14
CA THR A 20 -23.15 -2.10 -0.18
C THR A 20 -24.27 -3.14 -0.09
N LEU A 21 -25.23 -2.97 0.83
CA LEU A 21 -26.40 -3.84 0.96
C LEU A 21 -27.26 -3.83 -0.30
N ALA A 22 -27.55 -2.65 -0.85
CA ALA A 22 -28.33 -2.55 -2.08
C ALA A 22 -27.68 -3.33 -3.23
N ILE A 23 -26.35 -3.22 -3.39
CA ILE A 23 -25.61 -3.97 -4.41
C ILE A 23 -25.68 -5.48 -4.14
N ILE A 24 -25.55 -5.91 -2.88
CA ILE A 24 -25.62 -7.34 -2.51
C ILE A 24 -27.01 -7.92 -2.79
N ASP A 25 -28.06 -7.16 -2.47
CA ASP A 25 -29.45 -7.53 -2.73
C ASP A 25 -29.74 -7.59 -4.24
N GLU A 26 -29.30 -6.58 -5.00
CA GLU A 26 -29.42 -6.53 -6.47
C GLU A 26 -28.75 -7.73 -7.17
N ASN A 27 -27.68 -8.26 -6.57
CA ASN A 27 -26.97 -9.45 -7.07
C ASN A 27 -27.53 -10.78 -6.52
N GLY A 28 -28.62 -10.75 -5.76
CA GLY A 28 -29.30 -11.95 -5.24
C GLY A 28 -28.60 -12.62 -4.04
N PHE A 29 -27.74 -11.89 -3.34
CA PHE A 29 -26.99 -12.40 -2.18
C PHE A 29 -27.49 -11.86 -0.84
N GLY A 30 -28.64 -11.18 -0.80
CA GLY A 30 -29.18 -10.53 0.38
C GLY A 30 -29.30 -11.44 1.61
N ASP A 31 -29.63 -12.72 1.44
CA ASP A 31 -29.80 -13.68 2.54
C ASP A 31 -28.53 -14.46 2.91
N LYS A 32 -27.38 -14.13 2.30
CA LYS A 32 -26.11 -14.85 2.52
C LYS A 32 -25.24 -14.14 3.55
N SER A 33 -24.36 -14.91 4.19
CA SER A 33 -23.26 -14.35 4.98
C SER A 33 -22.20 -13.76 4.06
N ILE A 34 -21.70 -12.59 4.42
CA ILE A 34 -20.74 -11.81 3.64
C ILE A 34 -19.38 -11.91 4.33
N GLY A 35 -18.39 -12.42 3.60
CA GLY A 35 -17.00 -12.45 4.06
C GLY A 35 -16.26 -11.19 3.64
N VAL A 36 -15.65 -10.48 4.59
CA VAL A 36 -14.87 -9.27 4.29
C VAL A 36 -13.38 -9.54 4.54
N VAL A 37 -12.61 -9.44 3.46
CA VAL A 37 -11.16 -9.60 3.46
C VAL A 37 -10.49 -8.24 3.62
N GLY A 38 -9.37 -8.16 4.34
CA GLY A 38 -8.59 -6.94 4.48
C GLY A 38 -9.00 -6.03 5.64
N ILE A 39 -9.74 -6.55 6.62
CA ILE A 39 -10.20 -5.79 7.80
C ILE A 39 -9.01 -5.21 8.58
N GLU A 40 -7.89 -5.92 8.61
CA GLU A 40 -6.65 -5.49 9.28
C GLU A 40 -6.04 -4.22 8.67
N ASN A 41 -6.38 -3.89 7.42
CA ASN A 41 -5.92 -2.69 6.72
C ASN A 41 -7.04 -1.64 6.56
N MET A 42 -8.25 -1.93 7.05
CA MET A 42 -9.42 -1.06 6.91
C MET A 42 -9.38 0.09 7.93
N PRO A 43 -9.64 1.34 7.52
CA PRO A 43 -9.79 2.44 8.48
C PRO A 43 -10.91 2.15 9.48
N HIS A 44 -10.63 2.38 10.76
CA HIS A 44 -11.57 2.08 11.85
C HIS A 44 -12.98 2.65 11.65
N PRO A 45 -13.18 3.91 11.19
CA PRO A 45 -14.53 4.43 10.95
C PRO A 45 -15.31 3.66 9.87
N VAL A 46 -14.62 3.14 8.85
CA VAL A 46 -15.26 2.33 7.79
C VAL A 46 -15.69 0.98 8.36
N HIS A 47 -14.82 0.37 9.19
CA HIS A 47 -15.14 -0.88 9.88
C HIS A 47 -16.37 -0.73 10.80
N GLU A 48 -16.45 0.35 11.58
CA GLU A 48 -17.61 0.62 12.44
C GLU A 48 -18.90 0.82 11.64
N LEU A 49 -18.86 1.62 10.56
CA LEU A 49 -20.02 1.84 9.70
C LEU A 49 -20.54 0.54 9.08
N LEU A 50 -19.63 -0.30 8.60
CA LEU A 50 -19.99 -1.62 8.06
C LEU A 50 -20.57 -2.52 9.15
N GLY A 51 -19.99 -2.55 10.36
CA GLY A 51 -20.48 -3.36 11.47
C GLY A 51 -21.86 -2.95 11.98
N GLN A 52 -22.15 -1.65 12.04
CA GLN A 52 -23.44 -1.12 12.50
C GLN A 52 -24.59 -1.46 11.55
N ASP A 53 -24.36 -1.32 10.24
CA ASP A 53 -25.41 -1.44 9.21
C ASP A 53 -25.53 -2.87 8.65
N LEU A 54 -24.43 -3.66 8.59
CA LEU A 54 -24.44 -5.06 8.11
C LEU A 54 -24.70 -6.08 9.25
N GLY A 55 -24.47 -5.67 10.50
CA GLY A 55 -24.70 -6.49 11.68
C GLY A 55 -24.02 -7.85 11.63
N TRP A 56 -24.79 -8.92 11.88
CA TRP A 56 -24.33 -10.31 11.99
C TRP A 56 -23.98 -10.98 10.65
N LYS A 57 -24.25 -10.34 9.50
CA LYS A 57 -23.87 -10.88 8.18
C LYS A 57 -22.38 -10.78 7.91
N PHE A 58 -21.63 -10.10 8.78
CA PHE A 58 -20.20 -9.86 8.65
C PHE A 58 -19.39 -11.02 9.23
N THR A 59 -18.66 -11.72 8.36
CA THR A 59 -17.69 -12.74 8.78
C THR A 59 -16.29 -12.33 8.35
N VAL A 60 -15.29 -12.70 9.14
CA VAL A 60 -13.88 -12.54 8.78
C VAL A 60 -13.40 -13.88 8.21
N PRO A 61 -13.48 -14.10 6.89
CA PRO A 61 -13.03 -15.35 6.29
C PRO A 61 -11.50 -15.42 6.31
N ARG A 62 -10.98 -16.62 6.02
CA ARG A 62 -9.60 -16.78 5.57
C ARG A 62 -9.36 -15.86 4.36
N ASP A 63 -8.18 -15.21 4.30
CA ASP A 63 -7.82 -14.29 3.22
C ASP A 63 -7.59 -15.04 1.90
N ILE A 64 -8.69 -15.33 1.21
CA ILE A 64 -8.70 -15.99 -0.10
C ILE A 64 -7.93 -15.18 -1.15
N VAL A 65 -7.90 -13.84 -1.02
CA VAL A 65 -7.20 -12.97 -1.95
C VAL A 65 -5.69 -13.10 -1.77
N ALA A 66 -5.18 -13.27 -0.54
CA ALA A 66 -3.78 -13.58 -0.29
C ALA A 66 -3.37 -14.94 -0.87
N GLU A 67 -4.23 -15.97 -0.74
CA GLU A 67 -3.96 -17.29 -1.34
C GLU A 67 -3.85 -17.22 -2.86
N LEU A 68 -4.77 -16.50 -3.50
CA LEU A 68 -4.72 -16.29 -4.95
C LEU A 68 -3.48 -15.47 -5.35
N ARG A 69 -3.12 -14.44 -4.58
CA ARG A 69 -1.92 -13.63 -4.86
C ARG A 69 -0.61 -14.36 -4.62
N TYR A 70 -0.60 -15.45 -3.87
CA TYR A 70 0.60 -16.22 -3.56
C TYR A 70 1.14 -16.94 -4.81
N ALA A 71 0.27 -17.59 -5.58
CA ALA A 71 0.65 -18.27 -6.82
C ALA A 71 0.64 -17.31 -8.00
N LYS A 72 1.83 -17.01 -8.55
CA LYS A 72 1.98 -16.11 -9.69
C LYS A 72 1.73 -16.83 -11.02
N THR A 73 0.97 -16.18 -11.89
CA THR A 73 0.86 -16.54 -13.30
C THR A 73 2.18 -16.26 -14.04
N LEU A 74 2.38 -16.86 -15.22
CA LEU A 74 3.59 -16.61 -16.02
C LEU A 74 3.73 -15.14 -16.42
N ASP A 75 2.62 -14.48 -16.74
CA ASP A 75 2.60 -13.06 -17.08
C ASP A 75 2.97 -12.18 -15.88
N GLU A 76 2.46 -12.48 -14.68
CA GLU A 76 2.89 -11.78 -13.45
C GLU A 76 4.38 -11.98 -13.18
N VAL A 77 4.91 -13.19 -13.35
CA VAL A 77 6.35 -13.46 -13.18
C VAL A 77 7.17 -12.64 -14.16
N GLU A 78 6.74 -12.55 -15.42
CA GLU A 78 7.43 -11.75 -16.44
C GLU A 78 7.39 -10.25 -16.09
N MET A 79 6.26 -9.75 -15.60
CA MET A 79 6.16 -8.38 -15.08
C MET A 79 7.11 -8.14 -13.90
N MET A 80 7.20 -9.10 -12.97
CA MET A 80 8.12 -9.04 -11.83
C MET A 80 9.58 -9.01 -12.28
N ARG A 81 9.97 -9.81 -13.29
CA ARG A 81 11.33 -9.78 -13.86
C ARG A 81 11.67 -8.42 -14.46
N ARG A 82 10.73 -7.82 -15.21
CA ARG A 82 10.92 -6.47 -15.78
C ARG A 82 11.03 -5.41 -14.68
N ALA A 83 10.25 -5.55 -13.60
CA ALA A 83 10.36 -4.66 -12.45
C ALA A 83 11.72 -4.81 -11.73
N ALA A 84 12.22 -6.03 -11.58
CA ALA A 84 13.55 -6.31 -11.03
C ALA A 84 14.66 -5.69 -11.88
N GLN A 85 14.64 -5.90 -13.20
CA GLN A 85 15.60 -5.27 -14.13
C GLN A 85 15.64 -3.74 -14.01
N ARG A 86 14.47 -3.11 -13.86
CA ARG A 86 14.38 -1.66 -13.64
C ARG A 86 14.93 -1.24 -12.27
N SER A 87 14.80 -2.10 -11.28
CA SER A 87 15.34 -1.86 -9.94
C SER A 87 16.88 -1.93 -9.95
N ASP A 88 17.46 -2.85 -10.73
CA ASP A 88 18.91 -2.93 -10.94
C ASP A 88 19.49 -1.64 -11.54
N LEU A 89 18.77 -1.01 -12.49
CA LEU A 89 19.13 0.30 -13.04
C LEU A 89 19.11 1.43 -11.99
N GLY A 90 18.29 1.31 -10.95
CA GLY A 90 18.29 2.23 -9.81
C GLY A 90 19.46 1.99 -8.86
N PHE A 91 19.89 0.74 -8.73
CA PHE A 91 20.96 0.33 -7.83
C PHE A 91 22.36 0.68 -8.36
N GLU A 92 22.58 0.63 -9.68
CA GLU A 92 23.89 0.97 -10.25
C GLU A 92 24.35 2.42 -9.93
N PRO A 93 23.51 3.47 -10.09
CA PRO A 93 23.83 4.82 -9.65
C PRO A 93 24.14 4.90 -8.16
N MET A 94 23.40 4.16 -7.32
CA MET A 94 23.59 4.11 -5.87
C MET A 94 25.04 3.75 -5.52
N VAL A 95 25.58 2.69 -6.13
CA VAL A 95 26.95 2.23 -5.90
C VAL A 95 27.98 3.29 -6.32
N LYS A 96 27.73 3.99 -7.43
CA LYS A 96 28.65 5.00 -7.98
C LYS A 96 28.68 6.30 -7.15
N MET A 97 27.55 6.68 -6.56
CA MET A 97 27.42 7.94 -5.82
C MET A 97 27.65 7.82 -4.32
N ALA A 98 27.46 6.61 -3.76
CA ALA A 98 27.57 6.37 -2.33
C ALA A 98 28.99 6.71 -1.86
N ARG A 99 29.07 7.66 -0.93
CA ARG A 99 30.32 8.16 -0.36
C ARG A 99 30.17 8.45 1.12
N SER A 100 31.30 8.46 1.83
CA SER A 100 31.32 8.82 3.24
C SER A 100 30.68 10.20 3.46
N GLY A 101 29.86 10.32 4.50
CA GLY A 101 29.14 11.55 4.83
C GLY A 101 27.80 11.73 4.11
N MET A 102 27.47 10.89 3.11
CA MET A 102 26.17 10.94 2.46
C MET A 102 25.08 10.30 3.34
N ARG A 103 23.91 10.95 3.43
CA ARG A 103 22.77 10.44 4.18
C ARG A 103 22.04 9.38 3.37
N GLY A 104 21.50 8.37 4.05
CA GLY A 104 20.72 7.31 3.39
C GLY A 104 19.58 7.86 2.53
N ILE A 105 18.90 8.92 2.99
CA ILE A 105 17.82 9.57 2.24
C ILE A 105 18.28 10.20 0.91
N GLU A 106 19.53 10.69 0.83
CA GLU A 106 20.08 11.30 -0.39
C GLU A 106 20.39 10.21 -1.43
N ILE A 107 20.79 9.05 -0.94
CA ILE A 107 20.99 7.85 -1.76
C ILE A 107 19.63 7.35 -2.30
N VAL A 108 18.61 7.22 -1.43
CA VAL A 108 17.25 6.83 -1.87
C VAL A 108 16.73 7.78 -2.95
N ALA A 109 16.84 9.10 -2.72
CA ALA A 109 16.30 10.10 -3.63
C ALA A 109 16.86 9.98 -5.06
N GLU A 110 18.17 9.72 -5.19
CA GLU A 110 18.77 9.53 -6.51
C GLU A 110 18.38 8.20 -7.16
N MET A 111 18.27 7.11 -6.37
CA MET A 111 17.73 5.84 -6.87
C MET A 111 16.32 6.03 -7.43
N GLU A 112 15.44 6.71 -6.67
CA GLU A 112 14.07 6.99 -7.12
C GLU A 112 14.05 7.82 -8.40
N ARG A 113 14.87 8.88 -8.47
CA ARG A 113 14.94 9.75 -9.65
C ARG A 113 15.26 8.96 -10.91
N VAL A 114 16.19 8.00 -10.83
CA VAL A 114 16.58 7.17 -11.97
C VAL A 114 15.46 6.20 -12.37
N ILE A 115 14.89 5.46 -11.42
CA ILE A 115 13.88 4.45 -11.77
C ILE A 115 12.54 5.05 -12.19
N ARG A 116 12.14 6.20 -11.60
CA ARG A 116 10.93 6.93 -12.03
C ARG A 116 11.08 7.46 -13.45
N ARG A 117 12.27 7.95 -13.84
CA ARG A 117 12.55 8.31 -15.25
C ARG A 117 12.46 7.15 -16.22
N LYS A 118 12.59 5.91 -15.74
CA LYS A 118 12.39 4.71 -16.55
C LYS A 118 10.92 4.29 -16.60
N GLY A 119 10.02 4.91 -15.83
CA GLY A 119 8.58 4.60 -15.84
C GLY A 119 8.13 3.71 -14.68
N ALA A 120 8.86 3.70 -13.56
CA ALA A 120 8.35 3.11 -12.33
C ALA A 120 7.39 4.09 -11.61
N ASP A 121 6.17 3.64 -11.31
CA ASP A 121 5.17 4.43 -10.60
C ASP A 121 5.55 4.64 -9.13
N ALA A 122 6.10 3.60 -8.51
CA ALA A 122 6.55 3.60 -7.14
C ALA A 122 7.96 3.01 -7.02
N ALA A 123 8.79 3.71 -6.25
CA ALA A 123 10.12 3.26 -5.86
C ALA A 123 10.04 2.73 -4.43
N LYS A 124 9.79 1.42 -4.25
CA LYS A 124 9.72 0.82 -2.91
C LYS A 124 11.10 0.41 -2.42
N PHE A 125 12.00 1.39 -2.27
CA PHE A 125 13.30 1.19 -1.64
C PHE A 125 13.19 1.52 -0.15
N SER A 126 13.09 0.50 0.70
CA SER A 126 13.43 0.69 2.11
C SER A 126 14.94 0.55 2.26
N LEU A 127 15.67 1.65 2.17
CA LEU A 127 17.06 1.63 2.64
C LEU A 127 17.02 1.54 4.16
N GLY A 128 17.19 0.33 4.68
CA GLY A 128 17.61 0.11 6.06
C GLY A 128 19.03 0.67 6.20
N SER A 129 19.16 1.98 6.41
CA SER A 129 20.46 2.62 6.60
C SER A 129 20.99 2.23 7.98
N ALA A 130 21.55 1.04 8.10
CA ALA A 130 22.42 0.69 9.22
C ALA A 130 23.73 1.48 9.06
N THR A 131 23.67 2.80 9.26
CA THR A 131 24.86 3.56 9.62
C THR A 131 25.26 3.09 11.01
N SER A 132 25.96 1.97 11.11
CA SER A 132 26.44 1.50 12.40
C SER A 132 27.36 2.58 12.98
N PRO A 133 27.07 3.14 14.15
CA PRO A 133 28.00 4.02 14.86
C PRO A 133 29.35 3.33 15.14
N ALA A 134 29.38 1.99 15.05
CA ALA A 134 30.53 1.16 15.38
C ALA A 134 31.73 1.30 14.43
N LYS A 135 31.53 1.64 13.13
CA LYS A 135 32.67 1.78 12.21
C LYS A 135 33.48 3.08 12.42
N ARG A 136 32.94 4.04 13.17
CA ARG A 136 33.64 5.31 13.47
C ARG A 136 34.67 5.17 14.60
N ARG A 137 34.60 4.12 15.42
CA ARG A 137 35.54 3.88 16.54
C ARG A 137 36.77 3.03 16.16
N MET A 138 36.78 2.37 15.01
CA MET A 138 37.86 1.43 14.65
C MET A 138 38.97 2.07 13.78
N GLN A 139 38.76 3.27 13.23
CA GLN A 139 39.76 4.00 12.43
C GLN A 139 40.45 5.14 13.20
N ALA A 140 40.09 5.38 14.46
CA ALA A 140 40.73 6.38 15.33
C ALA A 140 41.78 5.77 16.29
N SER A 141 42.18 4.51 16.07
CA SER A 141 43.25 3.85 16.80
C SER A 141 44.17 3.11 15.83
N ARG A 142 44.93 3.88 15.04
CA ARG A 142 46.21 3.49 14.43
C ARG A 142 47.08 4.73 14.33
#